data_AF-A0A3M2FDD0-F1
#
_entry.id   AF-A0A3M2FDD0-F1
#
_cell.length_a   1.000
_cell.length_b   1.000
_cell.length_c   1.000
_cell.angle_alpha   90.00
_cell.angle_beta   90.00
_cell.angle_gamma   90.00
#
_symmetry.space_group_name_H-M   'P 1'
#
loop_
_entity.id
_entity.type
_entity.pdbx_description
1 polymer ?
#
loop_
_entity_poly.entity_id
_entity_poly.type
_entity_poly.pdbx_seq_one_letter_code
_entity_poly.pdbx_strand_id
1 'polypeptide(L)'
;MNTLRRLIAWLDANREVGLDLLRVYLGVGLFVRGVLFIADSMAYADVLLADARPTLLSAAVLHYIAPVHLVGGLMLALGLLTRLAALAQVPILVGAVLLVHWQEGLLSANQSLELSAFVLFALVVFTLFGAGRWSLDHYLFRRSDEAPEPGRSERAAAILRQLRAEEEARRAAYRPPAVRPRPAELLHENSDLDVEVRYSLLGLFYFLAGITAPPREVVFRSKATGAVVSRSRDPEVL
;
A
#
# COMPACT_ATOMS: atom_id res chain seq x y z
N MET A 1 25.77 5.36 -17.27
CA MET A 1 25.36 4.03 -17.80
C MET A 1 24.66 3.14 -16.76
N ASN A 2 24.94 3.27 -15.45
CA ASN A 2 24.33 2.42 -14.42
C ASN A 2 22.84 2.71 -14.16
N THR A 3 22.39 3.96 -14.28
CA THR A 3 21.01 4.36 -13.99
C THR A 3 20.03 3.81 -15.04
N LEU A 4 20.37 3.88 -16.32
CA LEU A 4 19.53 3.37 -17.41
C LEU A 4 19.33 1.85 -17.32
N ARG A 5 20.40 1.10 -17.04
CA ARG A 5 20.34 -0.37 -16.87
C ARG A 5 19.50 -0.76 -15.65
N ARG A 6 19.61 -0.01 -14.55
CA ARG A 6 18.76 -0.20 -13.36
C ARG A 6 17.30 0.09 -13.65
N LEU A 7 17.01 1.15 -14.39
CA LEU A 7 15.63 1.50 -14.78
C LEU A 7 15.02 0.41 -15.65
N ILE A 8 15.74 -0.06 -16.68
CA ILE A 8 15.26 -1.13 -17.58
C ILE A 8 15.04 -2.43 -16.79
N ALA A 9 15.99 -2.84 -15.95
CA ALA A 9 15.85 -4.04 -15.13
C ALA A 9 14.66 -3.94 -14.15
N TRP A 10 14.40 -2.75 -13.62
CA TRP A 10 13.24 -2.51 -12.75
C TRP A 10 11.92 -2.55 -13.53
N LEU A 11 11.87 -1.96 -14.73
CA LEU A 11 10.69 -2.01 -15.60
C LEU A 11 10.36 -3.44 -16.05
N ASP A 12 11.37 -4.23 -16.40
CA ASP A 12 11.20 -5.65 -16.73
C ASP A 12 10.67 -6.46 -15.55
N ALA A 13 11.12 -6.16 -14.33
CA ALA A 13 10.60 -6.76 -13.10
C ALA A 13 9.18 -6.30 -12.75
N ASN A 14 8.74 -5.14 -13.27
CA ASN A 14 7.47 -4.50 -12.94
C ASN A 14 6.62 -4.20 -14.19
N ARG A 15 6.57 -5.14 -15.15
CA ARG A 15 5.80 -4.99 -16.41
C ARG A 15 4.36 -4.53 -16.23
N GLU A 16 3.78 -4.86 -15.09
CA GLU A 16 2.42 -4.56 -14.69
C GLU A 16 2.19 -3.06 -14.46
N VAL A 17 3.23 -2.34 -14.05
CA VAL A 17 3.19 -0.87 -13.87
C VAL A 17 2.89 -0.16 -15.19
N GLY A 18 3.35 -0.71 -16.32
CA GLY A 18 3.03 -0.15 -17.64
C GLY A 18 1.53 -0.19 -17.94
N LEU A 19 0.85 -1.28 -17.58
CA LEU A 19 -0.59 -1.42 -17.74
C LEU A 19 -1.35 -0.51 -16.78
N ASP A 20 -0.87 -0.38 -15.54
CA ASP A 20 -1.46 0.54 -14.55
C ASP A 20 -1.33 2.01 -14.98
N LEU A 21 -0.18 2.41 -15.53
CA LEU A 21 0.01 3.76 -16.07
C LEU A 21 -0.91 4.03 -17.27
N LEU A 22 -1.03 3.08 -18.19
CA LEU A 22 -1.95 3.18 -19.31
C LEU A 22 -3.40 3.29 -18.83
N ARG A 23 -3.78 2.50 -17.82
CA ARG A 23 -5.11 2.53 -17.21
C ARG A 23 -5.41 3.90 -16.61
N VAL A 24 -4.50 4.45 -15.81
CA VAL A 24 -4.64 5.77 -15.19
C VAL A 24 -4.78 6.84 -16.27
N TYR A 25 -3.91 6.83 -17.28
CA TYR A 25 -3.95 7.78 -18.38
C TYR A 25 -5.30 7.75 -19.11
N LEU A 26 -5.78 6.55 -19.48
CA LEU A 26 -7.07 6.40 -20.16
C LEU A 26 -8.25 6.79 -19.26
N GLY A 27 -8.24 6.39 -17.99
CA GLY A 27 -9.29 6.74 -17.04
C GLY A 27 -9.40 8.26 -16.84
N VAL A 28 -8.28 8.94 -16.67
CA VAL A 28 -8.24 10.42 -16.58
C VAL A 28 -8.72 11.06 -17.88
N GLY A 29 -8.29 10.56 -19.04
CA GLY A 29 -8.74 11.06 -20.34
C GLY A 29 -10.26 10.93 -20.53
N LEU A 30 -10.84 9.81 -20.14
CA LEU A 30 -12.29 9.56 -20.22
C LEU A 30 -13.06 10.41 -19.20
N PHE A 31 -12.51 10.61 -18.00
CA PHE A 31 -13.07 11.52 -17.00
C PHE A 31 -13.15 12.95 -17.54
N VAL A 32 -12.05 13.47 -18.09
CA VAL A 32 -12.00 14.80 -18.71
C VAL A 32 -12.99 14.89 -19.86
N ARG A 33 -13.10 13.84 -20.69
CA ARG A 33 -14.13 13.78 -21.74
C ARG A 33 -15.55 13.84 -21.18
N GLY A 34 -15.82 13.21 -20.04
CA GLY A 34 -17.10 13.33 -19.35
C GLY A 34 -17.40 14.75 -18.89
N VAL A 35 -16.41 15.45 -18.33
CA VAL A 35 -16.54 16.87 -17.94
C VAL A 35 -16.83 17.76 -19.15
N LEU A 36 -16.06 17.60 -20.23
CA LEU A 36 -16.27 18.35 -21.48
C LEU A 36 -17.64 18.06 -22.10
N PHE A 37 -18.08 16.80 -22.06
CA PHE A 37 -19.40 16.40 -22.55
C PHE A 37 -20.54 17.07 -21.78
N ILE A 38 -20.41 17.23 -20.45
CA ILE A 38 -21.38 17.94 -19.63
C ILE A 38 -21.35 19.44 -19.93
N ALA A 39 -20.17 20.02 -20.13
CA ALA A 39 -20.03 21.44 -20.44
C ALA A 39 -20.62 21.81 -21.81
N ASP A 40 -20.40 20.98 -22.82
CA ASP A 40 -20.82 21.21 -24.21
C ASP A 40 -21.97 20.31 -24.65
N SER A 41 -22.83 19.87 -23.71
CA SER A 41 -23.87 18.86 -23.97
C SER A 41 -24.82 19.22 -25.12
N MET A 42 -25.01 20.53 -25.37
CA MET A 42 -25.81 21.03 -26.49
C MET A 42 -25.17 20.76 -27.86
N ALA A 43 -23.85 20.95 -27.99
CA ALA A 43 -23.14 20.68 -29.25
C ALA A 43 -23.16 19.18 -29.58
N TYR A 44 -23.06 18.32 -28.57
CA TYR A 44 -23.19 16.87 -28.75
C TYR A 44 -24.61 16.44 -29.09
N ALA A 45 -25.62 17.13 -28.53
CA ALA A 45 -27.01 16.89 -28.89
C ALA A 45 -27.22 17.17 -30.38
N ASP A 46 -26.72 18.28 -30.92
CA ASP A 46 -26.89 18.62 -32.34
C ASP A 46 -26.25 17.58 -33.29
N VAL A 47 -25.06 17.08 -32.96
CA VAL A 47 -24.36 16.03 -33.74
C VAL A 47 -25.09 14.69 -33.66
N LEU A 48 -25.62 14.34 -32.49
CA LEU A 48 -26.35 13.09 -32.28
C LEU A 48 -27.78 13.15 -32.86
N LEU A 49 -28.35 14.35 -32.96
CA LEU A 49 -29.74 14.59 -33.34
C LEU A 49 -29.93 14.93 -34.81
N ALA A 50 -28.93 15.43 -35.55
CA ALA A 50 -28.96 15.67 -37.01
C ALA A 50 -30.39 15.83 -37.59
N ASP A 51 -31.04 16.97 -37.31
CA ASP A 51 -32.40 17.35 -37.74
C ASP A 51 -33.61 16.57 -37.16
N ALA A 52 -33.42 15.61 -36.25
CA ALA A 52 -34.50 14.89 -35.57
C ALA A 52 -34.94 15.59 -34.27
N ARG A 53 -36.26 15.59 -34.01
CA ARG A 53 -36.82 16.08 -32.74
C ARG A 53 -36.19 15.32 -31.56
N PRO A 54 -35.92 15.98 -30.41
CA PRO A 54 -35.43 15.29 -29.23
C PRO A 54 -36.39 14.16 -28.85
N THR A 55 -35.92 12.92 -29.01
CA THR A 55 -36.66 11.71 -28.66
C THR A 55 -36.26 11.26 -27.26
N LEU A 56 -37.13 10.48 -26.59
CA LEU A 56 -36.81 9.83 -25.32
C LEU A 56 -35.50 9.03 -25.39
N LEU A 57 -35.21 8.42 -26.54
CA LEU A 57 -33.98 7.66 -26.78
C LEU A 57 -32.75 8.58 -26.74
N SER A 58 -32.78 9.71 -27.44
CA SER A 58 -31.65 10.67 -27.45
C SER A 58 -31.35 11.24 -26.06
N ALA A 59 -32.40 11.55 -25.28
CA ALA A 59 -32.25 11.98 -23.90
C ALA A 59 -31.63 10.88 -23.04
N ALA A 60 -32.09 9.63 -23.17
CA ALA A 60 -31.52 8.49 -22.44
C ALA A 60 -30.04 8.25 -22.77
N VAL A 61 -29.64 8.40 -24.04
CA VAL A 61 -28.24 8.25 -24.46
C VAL A 61 -27.35 9.34 -23.85
N LEU A 62 -27.76 10.61 -23.88
CA LEU A 62 -27.01 11.70 -23.25
C LEU A 62 -26.82 11.47 -21.73
N HIS A 63 -27.88 11.04 -21.05
CA HIS A 63 -27.86 10.73 -19.61
C HIS A 63 -27.07 9.45 -19.27
N TYR A 64 -26.81 8.60 -20.26
CA TYR A 64 -25.93 7.44 -20.11
C TYR A 64 -24.47 7.84 -20.33
N ILE A 65 -24.16 8.59 -21.38
CA ILE A 65 -22.78 8.94 -21.77
C ILE A 65 -22.06 9.73 -20.68
N ALA A 66 -22.71 10.76 -20.14
CA ALA A 66 -22.13 11.67 -19.15
C ALA A 66 -21.63 10.95 -17.87
N PRO A 67 -22.49 10.21 -17.13
CA PRO A 67 -22.04 9.53 -15.91
C PRO A 67 -21.07 8.38 -16.21
N VAL A 68 -21.19 7.69 -17.34
CA VAL A 68 -20.27 6.59 -17.67
C VAL A 68 -18.87 7.13 -17.96
N HIS A 69 -18.72 8.21 -18.71
CA HIS A 69 -17.42 8.84 -18.92
C HIS A 69 -16.83 9.40 -17.62
N LEU A 70 -17.66 10.09 -16.83
CA LEU A 70 -17.23 10.74 -15.60
C LEU A 70 -16.91 9.70 -14.51
N VAL A 71 -17.92 8.98 -14.04
CA VAL A 71 -17.78 8.01 -12.94
C VAL A 71 -16.97 6.80 -13.40
N GLY A 72 -17.26 6.26 -14.58
CA GLY A 72 -16.52 5.13 -15.13
C GLY A 72 -15.06 5.50 -15.44
N GLY A 73 -14.77 6.72 -15.90
CA GLY A 73 -13.40 7.19 -16.10
C GLY A 73 -12.62 7.30 -14.78
N LEU A 74 -13.25 7.85 -13.75
CA LEU A 74 -12.66 7.94 -12.41
C LEU A 74 -12.41 6.55 -11.81
N MET A 75 -13.41 5.65 -11.88
CA MET A 75 -13.29 4.26 -11.41
C MET A 75 -12.16 3.52 -12.13
N LEU A 76 -12.06 3.68 -13.46
CA LEU A 76 -10.99 3.08 -14.26
C LEU A 76 -9.62 3.63 -13.84
N ALA A 77 -9.48 4.95 -13.65
CA ALA A 77 -8.23 5.56 -13.21
C ALA A 77 -7.77 5.02 -11.85
N LEU A 78 -8.68 4.97 -10.88
CA LEU A 78 -8.43 4.46 -9.53
C LEU A 78 -8.20 2.94 -9.49
N GLY A 79 -8.59 2.21 -10.53
CA GLY A 79 -8.51 0.75 -10.54
C GLY A 79 -9.63 0.08 -9.74
N LEU A 80 -10.82 0.69 -9.72
CA LEU A 80 -12.03 0.19 -9.05
C LEU A 80 -13.01 -0.39 -10.07
N LEU A 81 -13.47 -1.62 -9.84
CA LEU A 81 -14.34 -2.41 -10.69
C LEU A 81 -13.94 -2.27 -12.16
N THR A 82 -12.64 -2.39 -12.48
CA THR A 82 -12.11 -1.91 -13.78
C THR A 82 -12.75 -2.60 -14.97
N ARG A 83 -13.13 -3.87 -14.81
CA ARG A 83 -13.82 -4.64 -15.84
C ARG A 83 -15.17 -4.03 -16.16
N LEU A 84 -15.95 -3.66 -15.13
CA LEU A 84 -17.27 -3.05 -15.30
C LEU A 84 -17.16 -1.61 -15.80
N ALA A 85 -16.20 -0.84 -15.25
CA ALA A 85 -15.93 0.52 -15.69
C ALA A 85 -15.51 0.57 -17.16
N ALA A 86 -14.60 -0.32 -17.58
CA ALA A 86 -14.17 -0.42 -18.98
C ALA A 86 -15.31 -0.92 -19.89
N LEU A 87 -16.03 -1.96 -19.48
CA LEU A 87 -17.15 -2.51 -20.26
C LEU A 87 -18.26 -1.46 -20.50
N ALA A 88 -18.58 -0.65 -19.49
CA ALA A 88 -19.57 0.41 -19.64
C ALA A 88 -19.13 1.49 -20.66
N GLN A 89 -17.83 1.75 -20.79
CA GLN A 89 -17.30 2.74 -21.74
C GLN A 89 -17.30 2.22 -23.19
N VAL A 90 -17.19 0.89 -23.39
CA VAL A 90 -17.06 0.27 -24.72
C VAL A 90 -18.20 0.66 -25.68
N PRO A 91 -19.51 0.54 -25.34
CA PRO A 91 -20.59 0.92 -26.24
C PRO A 91 -20.51 2.37 -26.72
N ILE A 92 -20.04 3.28 -25.87
CA ILE A 92 -19.95 4.70 -26.21
C ILE A 92 -18.83 4.93 -27.22
N LEU A 93 -17.66 4.33 -27.01
CA LEU A 93 -16.53 4.45 -27.93
C LEU A 93 -16.80 3.72 -29.25
N VAL A 94 -17.54 2.60 -29.23
CA VAL A 94 -18.03 1.95 -30.46
C VAL A 94 -18.95 2.90 -31.22
N GLY A 95 -19.93 3.53 -30.56
CA GLY A 95 -20.82 4.52 -31.16
C GLY A 95 -20.05 5.68 -31.78
N ALA A 96 -19.06 6.22 -31.08
CA ALA A 96 -18.21 7.30 -31.57
C ALA A 96 -17.42 6.90 -32.83
N VAL A 97 -16.78 5.71 -32.83
CA VAL A 97 -16.02 5.22 -33.99
C VAL A 97 -16.94 4.98 -35.20
N LEU A 98 -18.12 4.39 -35.00
CA LEU A 98 -19.07 4.12 -36.09
C LEU A 98 -19.66 5.41 -36.69
N LEU A 99 -20.03 6.38 -35.85
CA LEU A 99 -20.57 7.67 -36.31
C LEU A 99 -19.54 8.49 -37.09
N VAL A 100 -18.31 8.60 -36.57
CA VAL A 100 -17.22 9.33 -37.25
C VAL A 100 -16.83 8.64 -38.56
N HIS A 101 -16.78 7.30 -38.57
CA HIS A 101 -16.51 6.54 -39.79
C HIS A 101 -17.56 6.81 -40.89
N TRP A 102 -18.83 6.92 -40.51
CA TRP A 102 -19.92 7.21 -41.44
C TRP A 102 -19.90 8.65 -41.98
N GLN A 103 -19.42 9.60 -41.18
CA GLN A 103 -19.46 11.03 -41.50
C GLN A 103 -18.20 11.56 -42.20
N GLU A 104 -17.00 11.09 -41.82
CA GLU A 104 -15.72 11.71 -42.22
C GLU A 104 -14.78 10.79 -43.01
N GLY A 105 -15.08 9.49 -43.13
CA GLY A 105 -14.24 8.50 -43.82
C GLY A 105 -12.90 8.19 -43.13
N LEU A 106 -12.26 7.06 -43.46
CA LEU A 106 -11.07 6.53 -42.76
C LEU A 106 -9.79 7.40 -42.81
N LEU A 107 -9.74 8.41 -43.68
CA LEU A 107 -8.54 9.21 -43.97
C LEU A 107 -8.76 10.71 -43.80
N SER A 108 -9.76 11.11 -42.99
CA SER A 108 -9.91 12.49 -42.56
C SER A 108 -8.76 12.85 -41.63
N ALA A 109 -8.05 13.95 -41.94
CA ALA A 109 -6.83 14.40 -41.27
C ALA A 109 -7.05 14.90 -39.82
N ASN A 110 -8.21 14.61 -39.23
CA ASN A 110 -8.52 14.98 -37.86
C ASN A 110 -8.11 13.81 -36.95
N GLN A 111 -7.39 14.12 -35.87
CA GLN A 111 -6.72 13.16 -34.97
C GLN A 111 -7.68 12.23 -34.17
N SER A 112 -8.93 12.10 -34.59
CA SER A 112 -10.05 11.59 -33.80
C SER A 112 -10.25 10.08 -33.93
N LEU A 113 -10.13 9.48 -35.13
CA LEU A 113 -10.51 8.07 -35.31
C LEU A 113 -9.44 7.10 -34.78
N GLU A 114 -8.16 7.33 -35.10
CA GLU A 114 -7.05 6.48 -34.63
C GLU A 114 -6.97 6.44 -33.10
N LEU A 115 -7.07 7.61 -32.45
CA LEU A 115 -7.05 7.72 -31.00
C LEU A 115 -8.27 7.02 -30.38
N SER A 116 -9.47 7.23 -30.95
CA SER A 116 -10.70 6.59 -30.45
C SER A 116 -10.65 5.07 -30.61
N ALA A 117 -10.12 4.57 -31.73
CA ALA A 117 -9.90 3.14 -31.95
C ALA A 117 -8.86 2.56 -30.98
N PHE A 118 -7.79 3.29 -30.69
CA PHE A 118 -6.80 2.89 -29.68
C PHE A 118 -7.43 2.83 -28.28
N VAL A 119 -8.18 3.85 -27.88
CA VAL A 119 -8.88 3.87 -26.58
C VAL A 119 -9.87 2.71 -26.49
N LEU A 120 -10.66 2.47 -27.54
CA LEU A 120 -11.57 1.34 -27.62
C LEU A 120 -10.84 0.00 -27.45
N PHE A 121 -9.75 -0.20 -28.19
CA PHE A 121 -8.93 -1.41 -28.08
C PHE A 121 -8.39 -1.61 -26.66
N ALA A 122 -7.84 -0.55 -26.05
CA ALA A 122 -7.34 -0.62 -24.69
C ALA A 122 -8.45 -0.92 -23.67
N LEU A 123 -9.65 -0.35 -23.83
CA LEU A 123 -10.81 -0.66 -22.99
C LEU A 123 -11.23 -2.14 -23.11
N VAL A 124 -11.18 -2.71 -24.32
CA VAL A 124 -11.42 -4.15 -24.54
C VAL A 124 -10.39 -4.98 -23.78
N VAL A 125 -9.11 -4.60 -23.85
CA VAL A 125 -8.04 -5.26 -23.08
C VAL A 125 -8.33 -5.17 -21.58
N PHE A 126 -8.67 -4.00 -21.03
CA PHE A 126 -9.00 -3.87 -19.60
C PHE A 126 -10.28 -4.62 -19.20
N THR A 127 -11.23 -4.78 -20.11
CA THR A 127 -12.44 -5.58 -19.89
C THR A 127 -12.11 -7.07 -19.75
N LEU A 128 -11.24 -7.60 -20.62
CA LEU A 128 -10.87 -9.01 -20.64
C LEU A 128 -9.86 -9.37 -19.53
N PHE A 129 -8.80 -8.57 -19.38
CA PHE A 129 -7.68 -8.86 -18.50
C PHE A 129 -7.80 -8.22 -17.11
N GLY A 130 -8.64 -7.19 -16.96
CA GLY A 130 -8.89 -6.54 -15.67
C GLY A 130 -7.81 -5.54 -15.24
N ALA A 131 -7.73 -5.31 -13.93
CA ALA A 131 -7.18 -4.09 -13.35
C ALA A 131 -5.66 -4.07 -13.11
N GLY A 132 -4.96 -5.19 -13.23
CA GLY A 132 -3.54 -5.31 -12.83
C GLY A 132 -3.32 -5.37 -11.30
N ARG A 133 -2.09 -5.67 -10.85
CA ARG A 133 -1.75 -5.84 -9.41
C ARG A 133 -1.84 -4.57 -8.57
N TRP A 134 -1.71 -3.37 -9.15
CA TRP A 134 -1.78 -2.10 -8.41
C TRP A 134 -3.17 -1.46 -8.44
N SER A 135 -4.19 -2.21 -8.83
CA SER A 135 -5.58 -1.77 -8.72
C SER A 135 -6.12 -1.88 -7.30
N LEU A 136 -7.04 -0.99 -6.94
CA LEU A 136 -7.80 -1.15 -5.70
C LEU A 136 -8.60 -2.46 -5.69
N ASP A 137 -9.03 -2.95 -6.85
CA ASP A 137 -9.66 -4.27 -6.98
C ASP A 137 -8.77 -5.38 -6.42
N HIS A 138 -7.46 -5.36 -6.68
CA HIS A 138 -6.55 -6.36 -6.14
C HIS A 138 -6.51 -6.33 -4.60
N TYR A 139 -6.56 -5.16 -3.98
CA TYR A 139 -6.55 -5.01 -2.53
C TYR A 139 -7.90 -5.37 -1.88
N LEU A 140 -9.03 -5.06 -2.53
CA LEU A 140 -10.36 -5.35 -2.01
C LEU A 140 -10.70 -6.85 -2.08
N PHE A 141 -10.42 -7.51 -3.21
CA PHE A 141 -10.86 -8.90 -3.42
C PHE A 141 -9.89 -9.94 -2.87
N ARG A 142 -8.57 -9.65 -2.79
CA ARG A 142 -7.58 -10.58 -2.21
C ARG A 142 -7.76 -10.80 -0.71
N ARG A 143 -8.36 -9.82 0.00
CA ARG A 143 -8.61 -9.92 1.45
C ARG A 143 -9.70 -10.94 1.79
N SER A 144 -10.54 -11.30 0.83
CA SER A 144 -11.63 -12.27 1.00
C SER A 144 -11.16 -13.73 0.85
N ASP A 145 -10.10 -13.96 0.06
CA ASP A 145 -9.52 -15.30 -0.15
C ASP A 145 -8.63 -15.74 1.03
N GLU A 146 -8.11 -14.79 1.82
CA GLU A 146 -7.51 -15.06 3.13
C GLU A 146 -8.58 -15.23 4.23
N ALA A 147 -9.67 -15.94 3.93
CA ALA A 147 -10.45 -16.55 4.99
C ALA A 147 -9.52 -17.51 5.74
N PRO A 148 -9.43 -17.46 7.08
CA PRO A 148 -8.55 -18.33 7.82
C PRO A 148 -8.94 -19.79 7.54
N GLU A 149 -8.07 -20.49 6.79
CA GLU A 149 -8.13 -21.93 6.53
C GLU A 149 -8.68 -22.66 7.77
N PRO A 150 -9.76 -23.46 7.65
CA PRO A 150 -10.46 -24.04 8.79
C PRO A 150 -9.59 -24.95 9.68
N GLY A 151 -8.37 -25.32 9.25
CA GLY A 151 -7.37 -26.03 10.05
C GLY A 151 -6.22 -25.18 10.60
N ARG A 152 -6.09 -23.89 10.26
CA ARG A 152 -4.99 -23.02 10.73
C ARG A 152 -5.15 -22.67 12.20
N SER A 153 -6.39 -22.49 12.67
CA SER A 153 -6.73 -22.28 14.08
C SER A 153 -6.38 -23.51 14.93
N GLU A 154 -6.69 -24.72 14.46
CA GLU A 154 -6.33 -25.97 15.14
C GLU A 154 -4.82 -26.19 15.18
N ARG A 155 -4.10 -25.97 14.07
CA ARG A 155 -2.64 -26.06 14.01
C ARG A 155 -1.96 -25.03 14.92
N ALA A 156 -2.46 -23.79 14.94
CA ALA A 156 -1.96 -22.75 15.83
C ALA A 156 -2.21 -23.10 17.31
N ALA A 157 -3.40 -23.63 17.63
CA ALA A 157 -3.73 -24.08 18.99
C ALA A 157 -2.90 -25.31 19.42
N ALA A 158 -2.50 -26.18 18.50
CA ALA A 158 -1.61 -27.30 18.78
C ALA A 158 -0.17 -26.82 19.08
N ILE A 159 0.34 -25.87 18.29
CA ILE A 159 1.66 -25.27 18.51
C ILE A 159 1.71 -24.54 19.85
N LEU A 160 0.68 -23.75 20.19
CA LEU A 160 0.61 -23.06 21.48
C LEU A 160 0.56 -24.02 22.67
N ARG A 161 -0.12 -25.17 22.50
CA ARG A 161 -0.14 -26.23 23.52
C ARG A 161 1.24 -26.86 23.71
N GLN A 162 1.95 -27.15 22.61
CA GLN A 162 3.34 -27.64 22.68
C GLN A 162 4.27 -26.64 23.36
N LEU A 163 4.21 -25.37 22.97
CA LEU A 163 5.06 -24.33 23.55
C LEU A 163 4.79 -24.14 25.05
N ARG A 164 3.51 -24.16 25.48
CA ARG A 164 3.18 -24.12 26.91
C ARG A 164 3.72 -25.33 27.68
N ALA A 165 3.59 -26.53 27.13
CA ALA A 165 4.11 -27.74 27.76
C ALA A 165 5.66 -27.70 27.86
N GLU A 166 6.34 -27.20 26.83
CA GLU A 166 7.79 -26.99 26.87
C GLU A 166 8.20 -25.92 27.88
N GLU A 167 7.45 -24.82 27.99
CA GLU A 167 7.69 -23.78 28.99
C GLU A 167 7.47 -24.29 30.42
N GLU A 168 6.41 -25.07 30.65
CA GLU A 168 6.12 -25.70 31.95
C GLU A 168 7.23 -26.69 32.34
N ALA A 169 7.69 -27.53 31.40
CA ALA A 169 8.80 -28.44 31.62
C ALA A 169 10.11 -27.68 31.89
N ARG A 170 10.39 -26.60 31.15
CA ARG A 170 11.55 -25.73 31.39
C ARG A 170 11.47 -25.04 32.75
N ARG A 171 10.29 -24.57 33.17
CA ARG A 171 10.08 -23.97 34.50
C ARG A 171 10.24 -24.99 35.62
N ALA A 172 9.74 -26.21 35.46
CA ALA A 172 9.92 -27.28 36.44
C ALA A 172 11.39 -27.72 36.55
N ALA A 173 12.13 -27.73 35.43
CA ALA A 173 13.55 -28.01 35.41
C ALA A 173 14.43 -26.82 35.83
N TYR A 174 13.86 -25.62 35.91
CA TYR A 174 14.58 -24.42 36.32
C TYR A 174 14.88 -24.48 37.81
N ARG A 175 16.14 -24.75 38.14
CA ARG A 175 16.67 -24.51 39.48
C ARG A 175 17.05 -23.03 39.56
N PRO A 176 16.48 -22.26 40.50
CA PRO A 176 16.92 -20.88 40.68
C PRO A 176 18.44 -20.89 40.99
N PRO A 177 19.24 -20.02 40.33
CA PRO A 177 20.62 -19.85 40.72
C PRO A 177 20.67 -19.44 42.19
N ALA A 178 21.72 -19.86 42.90
CA ALA A 178 21.96 -19.42 44.27
C ALA A 178 21.81 -17.89 44.33
N VAL A 179 20.97 -17.43 45.27
CA VAL A 179 20.68 -16.01 45.49
C VAL A 179 22.02 -15.30 45.67
N ARG A 180 22.42 -14.52 44.67
CA ARG A 180 23.59 -13.65 44.83
C ARG A 180 23.21 -12.61 45.86
N PRO A 181 24.08 -12.31 46.85
CA PRO A 181 23.81 -11.27 47.83
C PRO A 181 23.47 -9.96 47.12
N ARG A 182 22.55 -9.20 47.70
CA ARG A 182 22.09 -7.95 47.07
C ARG A 182 23.30 -7.00 46.91
N PRO A 183 23.36 -6.18 45.86
CA PRO A 183 24.46 -5.23 45.67
C PRO A 183 24.72 -4.32 46.89
N ALA A 184 23.67 -3.98 47.65
CA ALA A 184 23.79 -3.24 48.90
C ALA A 184 24.50 -4.05 50.01
N GLU A 185 24.25 -5.35 50.11
CA GLU A 185 24.93 -6.24 51.07
C GLU A 185 26.42 -6.38 50.71
N LEU A 186 26.76 -6.44 49.41
CA LEU A 186 28.15 -6.48 48.94
C LEU A 186 28.96 -5.22 49.31
N LEU A 187 28.32 -4.05 49.36
CA LEU A 187 28.94 -2.79 49.76
C LEU A 187 29.18 -2.68 51.26
N HIS A 188 28.28 -3.26 52.09
CA HIS A 188 28.45 -3.30 53.54
C HIS A 188 29.51 -4.32 53.98
N GLU A 189 29.68 -5.41 53.22
CA GLU A 189 30.62 -6.47 53.54
C GLU A 189 32.04 -6.20 53.02
N ASN A 190 32.21 -5.41 51.95
CA ASN A 190 33.52 -5.12 51.36
C ASN A 190 33.73 -3.60 51.13
N SER A 191 34.49 -2.95 52.02
CA SER A 191 34.93 -1.54 51.89
C SER A 191 35.98 -1.31 50.77
N ASP A 192 36.47 -2.39 50.17
CA ASP A 192 37.48 -2.39 49.10
C ASP A 192 36.89 -2.46 47.68
N LEU A 193 35.59 -2.16 47.52
CA LEU A 193 34.94 -2.05 46.22
C LEU A 193 34.94 -0.59 45.73
N ASP A 194 35.16 -0.41 44.44
CA ASP A 194 35.01 0.86 43.73
C ASP A 194 33.72 0.83 42.89
N VAL A 195 33.00 1.95 42.86
CA VAL A 195 31.66 2.06 42.28
C VAL A 195 31.72 2.96 41.05
N GLU A 196 31.58 2.37 39.86
CA GLU A 196 31.59 3.08 38.60
C GLU A 196 30.16 3.20 38.05
N VAL A 197 29.65 4.43 37.94
CA VAL A 197 28.32 4.71 37.38
C VAL A 197 28.43 4.97 35.89
N ARG A 198 27.69 4.22 35.07
CA ARG A 198 27.70 4.37 33.61
C ARG A 198 26.38 4.94 33.11
N TYR A 199 26.48 6.03 32.35
CA TYR A 199 25.33 6.68 31.73
C TYR A 199 25.08 6.13 30.32
N SER A 200 23.84 6.24 29.87
CA SER A 200 23.47 5.89 28.50
C SER A 200 23.92 6.98 27.50
N LEU A 201 23.94 6.66 26.21
CA LEU A 201 24.11 7.67 25.15
C LEU A 201 23.03 8.76 25.20
N LEU A 202 21.84 8.45 25.75
CA LEU A 202 20.80 9.43 26.04
C LEU A 202 21.21 10.43 27.13
N GLY A 203 22.25 10.16 27.92
CA GLY A 203 22.74 11.06 28.97
C GLY A 203 23.17 12.43 28.42
N LEU A 204 23.63 12.50 27.16
CA LEU A 204 23.98 13.76 26.50
C LEU A 204 22.76 14.67 26.32
N PHE A 205 21.58 14.09 26.07
CA PHE A 205 20.33 14.84 25.96
C PHE A 205 19.93 15.47 27.30
N TYR A 206 20.00 14.70 28.40
CA TYR A 206 19.70 15.21 29.75
C TYR A 206 20.68 16.30 30.19
N PHE A 207 21.98 16.10 29.92
CA PHE A 207 23.01 17.10 30.21
C PHE A 207 22.74 18.44 29.48
N LEU A 208 22.36 18.39 28.20
CA LEU A 208 22.00 19.59 27.43
C LEU A 208 20.69 20.24 27.91
N ALA A 209 19.78 19.45 28.47
CA ALA A 209 18.53 19.96 29.05
C ALA A 209 18.70 20.53 30.48
N GLY A 210 19.92 20.50 31.05
CA GLY A 210 20.20 20.99 32.41
C GLY A 210 19.63 20.11 33.52
N ILE A 211 19.32 18.85 33.22
CA ILE A 211 18.75 17.88 34.17
C ILE A 211 19.76 16.74 34.37
N THR A 212 19.87 16.22 35.59
CA THR A 212 20.73 15.07 35.89
C THR A 212 20.25 13.82 35.15
N ALA A 213 21.13 13.21 34.35
CA ALA A 213 20.80 12.01 33.60
C ALA A 213 20.63 10.81 34.54
N PRO A 214 19.58 9.99 34.39
CA PRO A 214 19.47 8.75 35.15
C PRO A 214 20.61 7.79 34.75
N PRO A 215 21.27 7.14 35.72
CA PRO A 215 22.30 6.16 35.44
C PRO A 215 21.70 4.94 34.74
N ARG A 216 22.48 4.29 33.85
CA ARG A 216 22.02 3.13 33.06
C ARG A 216 22.42 1.81 33.71
N GLU A 217 23.61 1.77 34.31
CA GLU A 217 24.12 0.62 35.04
C GLU A 217 25.18 1.07 36.05
N VAL A 218 25.24 0.39 37.20
CA VAL A 218 26.30 0.56 38.21
C VAL A 218 27.20 -0.66 38.17
N VAL A 219 28.51 -0.43 38.05
CA VAL A 219 29.53 -1.47 37.96
C VAL A 219 30.36 -1.46 39.23
N PHE A 220 30.43 -2.61 39.91
CA PHE A 220 31.25 -2.80 41.11
C PHE A 220 32.58 -3.44 40.71
N ARG A 221 33.69 -2.75 41.00
CA ARG A 221 35.05 -3.24 40.74
C ARG A 221 35.79 -3.50 42.05
N SER A 222 36.67 -4.49 42.04
CA SER A 222 37.61 -4.72 43.15
C SER A 222 38.76 -3.70 43.09
N LYS A 223 39.07 -2.99 44.18
CA LYS A 223 40.22 -2.07 44.24
C LYS A 223 41.57 -2.79 44.09
N ALA A 224 41.67 -4.03 44.58
CA ALA A 224 42.90 -4.80 44.57
C ALA A 224 43.29 -5.33 43.17
N THR A 225 42.29 -5.60 42.32
CA THR A 225 42.51 -6.30 41.03
C THR A 225 41.96 -5.57 39.82
N GLY A 226 41.11 -4.54 40.01
CA GLY A 226 40.39 -3.84 38.94
C GLY A 226 39.31 -4.68 38.23
N ALA A 227 39.14 -5.94 38.65
CA ALA A 227 38.20 -6.87 38.04
C ALA A 227 36.75 -6.48 38.36
N VAL A 228 35.86 -6.66 37.37
CA VAL A 228 34.42 -6.40 37.53
C VAL A 228 33.80 -7.56 38.33
N VAL A 229 33.34 -7.25 39.53
CA VAL A 229 32.74 -8.22 40.46
C VAL A 229 31.26 -8.40 40.14
N SER A 230 30.55 -7.30 39.89
CA SER A 230 29.12 -7.33 39.59
C SER A 230 28.68 -6.11 38.78
N ARG A 231 27.59 -6.25 38.03
CA ARG A 231 26.90 -5.16 37.33
C ARG A 231 25.45 -5.19 37.76
N SER A 232 24.95 -4.07 38.28
CA SER A 232 23.53 -3.93 38.65
C SER A 232 22.84 -2.93 37.73
N ARG A 233 21.60 -3.29 37.35
CA ARG A 233 20.64 -2.40 36.66
C ARG A 233 19.34 -2.28 37.47
N ASP A 234 19.41 -2.64 38.74
CA ASP A 234 18.27 -2.61 39.65
C ASP A 234 17.91 -1.16 39.97
N PRO A 235 16.63 -0.72 39.81
CA PRO A 235 16.21 0.64 40.14
C PRO A 235 16.39 1.04 41.61
N GLU A 236 16.59 0.10 42.54
CA GLU A 236 16.96 0.44 43.93
C GLU A 236 18.42 0.91 44.08
N VAL A 237 19.27 0.67 43.07
CA VAL A 237 20.71 0.98 43.07
C VAL A 237 21.07 2.11 42.08
N LEU A 238 20.15 2.46 41.18
CA LEU A 238 20.29 3.52 40.15
C LEU A 238 19.69 4.84 40.64
#